data_AF-A0A847GFK0-F1
#
_entry.id   AF-A0A847GFK0-F1
#
_cell.length_a   1.000
_cell.length_b   1.000
_cell.length_c   1.000
_cell.angle_alpha   90.00
_cell.angle_beta   90.00
_cell.angle_gamma   90.00
#
_symmetry.space_group_name_H-M   'P 1'
#
loop_
_entity.id
_entity.type
_entity.pdbx_description
1 polymer ?
#
loop_
_entity_poly.entity_id
_entity_poly.type
_entity_poly.pdbx_seq_one_letter_code
_entity_poly.pdbx_strand_id
1 'polypeptide(L)'
;MAEEKAPFRLKITGAGAAEAWAALTERLAGMPGGAVVELVTDSAGAAPDLRYEMDDFDTPGFAADKMVDLLAEMGAVDPEGGALSAGDEEAIRRRLTDLGYLE
;
A
#
# COMPACT_ATOMS: atom_id res chain seq x y z
N MET A 1 10.28 -12.36 -17.12
CA MET A 1 9.07 -11.68 -17.63
C MET A 1 8.52 -10.95 -16.44
N ALA A 2 8.54 -9.61 -16.43
CA ALA A 2 7.95 -8.87 -15.32
C ALA A 2 6.43 -9.10 -15.40
N GLU A 3 5.84 -9.72 -14.38
CA GLU A 3 4.39 -9.68 -14.23
C GLU A 3 3.99 -8.21 -14.14
N GLU A 4 3.39 -7.68 -15.19
CA GLU A 4 2.71 -6.40 -15.15
C GLU A 4 1.55 -6.56 -14.16
N LYS A 5 1.81 -6.28 -12.88
CA LYS A 5 0.81 -6.34 -11.82
C LYS A 5 -0.30 -5.36 -12.23
N ALA A 6 -1.50 -5.90 -12.48
CA ALA A 6 -2.63 -5.09 -12.92
C ALA A 6 -2.87 -3.96 -11.91
N PRO A 7 -3.19 -2.74 -12.39
CA PRO A 7 -3.39 -1.61 -11.50
C PRO A 7 -4.58 -1.87 -10.58
N PHE A 8 -4.37 -1.65 -9.28
CA PHE A 8 -5.40 -1.79 -8.27
C PHE A 8 -6.36 -0.60 -8.35
N ARG A 9 -7.66 -0.84 -8.54
CA ARG A 9 -8.62 0.24 -8.78
C ARG A 9 -9.23 0.72 -7.47
N LEU A 10 -8.94 1.96 -7.10
CA LEU A 10 -9.45 2.60 -5.89
C LEU A 10 -10.43 3.72 -6.24
N LYS A 11 -11.64 3.67 -5.67
CA LYS A 11 -12.61 4.75 -5.75
C LYS A 11 -12.65 5.50 -4.42
N ILE A 12 -12.28 6.79 -4.45
CA ILE A 12 -12.35 7.67 -3.28
C ILE A 12 -13.58 8.57 -3.43
N THR A 13 -14.44 8.60 -2.43
CA THR A 13 -15.63 9.46 -2.37
C THR A 13 -15.62 10.32 -1.11
N GLY A 14 -16.21 11.51 -1.16
CA GLY A 14 -16.32 12.42 -0.01
C GLY A 14 -15.62 13.78 -0.23
N ALA A 15 -15.77 14.67 0.75
CA ALA A 15 -15.09 15.97 0.74
C ALA A 15 -13.58 15.76 0.96
N GLY A 16 -12.75 16.35 0.10
CA GLY A 16 -11.29 16.20 0.18
C GLY A 16 -10.72 14.97 -0.55
N ALA A 17 -11.53 14.25 -1.33
CA ALA A 17 -11.10 13.05 -2.06
C ALA A 17 -9.88 13.30 -2.97
N ALA A 18 -9.80 14.50 -3.57
CA ALA A 18 -8.66 14.88 -4.41
C ALA A 18 -7.39 15.08 -3.58
N GLU A 19 -7.49 15.74 -2.42
CA GLU A 19 -6.38 15.94 -1.50
C GLU A 19 -5.90 14.61 -0.88
N ALA A 20 -6.82 13.72 -0.52
CA ALA A 20 -6.49 12.40 0.00
C ALA A 20 -5.82 11.53 -1.08
N TRP A 21 -6.25 11.63 -2.33
CA TRP A 21 -5.58 10.98 -3.46
C TRP A 21 -4.14 11.49 -3.66
N ALA A 22 -3.94 12.80 -3.55
CA ALA A 22 -2.60 13.40 -3.65
C ALA A 22 -1.69 12.91 -2.53
N ALA A 23 -2.17 12.90 -1.29
CA ALA A 23 -1.45 12.38 -0.13
C ALA A 23 -1.12 10.88 -0.27
N LEU A 24 -2.07 10.08 -0.77
CA LEU A 24 -1.86 8.66 -1.04
C LEU A 24 -0.78 8.45 -2.11
N THR A 25 -0.84 9.19 -3.20
CA THR A 25 0.13 9.09 -4.30
C THR A 25 1.54 9.42 -3.82
N GLU A 26 1.69 10.47 -3.01
CA GLU A 26 2.97 10.83 -2.39
C GLU A 26 3.50 9.71 -1.47
N ARG A 27 2.60 9.11 -0.67
CA ARG A 27 2.96 8.01 0.22
C ARG A 27 3.42 6.76 -0.54
N LEU A 28 2.68 6.39 -1.59
CA LEU A 28 3.01 5.25 -2.46
C LEU A 28 4.30 5.47 -3.25
N ALA A 29 4.59 6.71 -3.68
CA ALA A 29 5.85 7.04 -4.35
C ALA A 29 7.08 6.82 -3.45
N GLY A 30 6.90 6.90 -2.13
CA GLY A 30 7.94 6.62 -1.14
C GLY A 30 8.11 5.14 -0.77
N MET A 31 7.26 4.23 -1.28
CA MET A 31 7.27 2.82 -0.88
C MET A 31 8.12 1.93 -1.81
N PRO A 32 8.95 1.04 -1.26
CA PRO A 32 9.64 0.03 -2.05
C PRO A 32 8.60 -0.99 -2.58
N GLY A 33 8.65 -1.29 -3.88
CA GLY A 33 7.72 -2.25 -4.50
C GLY A 33 6.52 -1.64 -5.22
N GLY A 34 6.39 -0.31 -5.22
CA GLY A 34 5.56 0.50 -6.13
C GLY A 34 4.25 -0.16 -6.60
N ALA A 35 3.20 -0.12 -5.79
CA ALA A 35 1.89 -0.54 -6.26
C ALA A 35 1.36 0.47 -7.28
N VAL A 36 0.89 -0.04 -8.42
CA VAL A 36 0.17 0.78 -9.39
C VAL A 36 -1.28 0.85 -8.91
N VAL A 37 -1.70 1.99 -8.37
CA VAL A 37 -3.09 2.25 -7.98
C VAL A 37 -3.71 3.19 -9.00
N GLU A 38 -4.89 2.84 -9.52
CA GLU A 38 -5.66 3.67 -10.45
C GLU A 38 -6.87 4.28 -9.72
N LEU A 39 -6.99 5.60 -9.76
CA LEU A 39 -8.16 6.29 -9.23
C LEU A 39 -9.35 6.10 -10.17
N VAL A 40 -10.39 5.42 -9.69
CA VAL A 40 -11.68 5.30 -10.38
C VAL A 40 -12.59 6.44 -9.97
N THR A 41 -12.84 7.35 -10.91
CA THR A 41 -13.90 8.36 -10.78
C THR A 41 -15.22 7.80 -11.35
N ASP A 42 -16.37 8.32 -10.91
CA ASP A 42 -17.72 7.87 -11.32
C ASP A 42 -17.95 7.82 -12.84
N SER A 43 -17.06 8.40 -13.64
CA SER A 43 -17.12 8.47 -15.08
C SER A 43 -16.66 7.21 -15.83
N ALA A 44 -16.05 6.22 -15.17
CA ALA A 44 -15.53 5.02 -15.82
C ALA A 44 -16.34 3.77 -15.41
N GLY A 45 -16.93 3.07 -16.37
CA GLY A 45 -17.76 1.88 -16.16
C GLY A 45 -17.02 0.62 -15.64
N ALA A 46 -15.82 0.77 -15.08
CA ALA A 46 -15.10 -0.30 -14.41
C ALA A 46 -15.42 -0.26 -12.90
N ALA A 47 -15.79 -1.41 -12.34
CA ALA A 47 -15.98 -1.52 -10.90
C ALA A 47 -14.64 -1.31 -10.18
N PRO A 48 -14.60 -0.50 -9.10
CA PRO A 48 -13.41 -0.38 -8.29
C PRO A 48 -13.17 -1.68 -7.50
N ASP A 49 -11.90 -2.03 -7.30
CA ASP A 49 -11.49 -3.14 -6.41
C ASP A 49 -11.70 -2.74 -4.94
N LEU A 50 -11.50 -1.46 -4.61
CA LEU A 50 -11.78 -0.88 -3.29
C LEU A 50 -12.52 0.45 -3.40
N ARG A 51 -13.51 0.65 -2.54
CA ARG A 51 -14.16 1.95 -2.33
C ARG A 51 -13.77 2.47 -0.95
N TYR A 52 -13.16 3.65 -0.91
CA TYR A 52 -12.89 4.40 0.31
C TYR A 52 -13.81 5.62 0.37
N GLU A 53 -14.58 5.74 1.43
CA GLU A 53 -15.39 6.92 1.71
C GLU A 53 -14.69 7.75 2.77
N MET A 54 -14.35 8.99 2.44
CA MET A 54 -13.77 9.92 3.38
C MET A 54 -14.79 10.33 4.42
N ASP A 55 -14.39 10.24 5.68
CA ASP A 55 -15.13 10.80 6.79
C ASP A 55 -14.95 12.32 6.84
N ASP A 56 -15.97 13.06 7.29
CA ASP A 56 -15.92 14.53 7.42
C ASP A 56 -14.79 15.01 8.36
N PHE A 57 -14.32 14.15 9.26
CA PHE A 57 -13.21 14.43 10.18
C PHE A 57 -11.87 13.87 9.72
N ASP A 58 -11.82 13.15 8.58
CA ASP A 58 -10.56 12.63 8.05
C ASP A 58 -9.71 13.78 7.48
N THR A 59 -8.47 13.88 7.96
CA THR A 59 -7.47 14.70 7.28
C THR A 59 -6.91 13.94 6.07
N PRO A 60 -6.47 14.63 4.99
CA PRO A 60 -5.95 13.97 3.80
C PRO A 60 -4.82 12.97 4.08
N GLY A 61 -3.92 13.30 5.01
CA GLY A 61 -2.82 12.41 5.41
C GLY A 61 -3.30 11.18 6.17
N PHE A 62 -4.30 11.33 7.04
CA PHE A 62 -4.86 10.20 7.79
C PHE A 62 -5.68 9.27 6.90
N ALA A 63 -6.44 9.82 5.95
CA ALA A 63 -7.13 9.03 4.93
C ALA A 63 -6.12 8.27 4.06
N ALA A 64 -5.01 8.89 3.67
CA ALA A 64 -3.95 8.24 2.91
C ALA A 64 -3.34 7.05 3.66
N ASP A 65 -3.07 7.19 4.96
CA ASP A 65 -2.52 6.12 5.79
C ASP A 65 -3.49 4.92 5.88
N LYS A 66 -4.77 5.18 6.18
CA LYS A 66 -5.82 4.15 6.16
C LYS A 66 -5.93 3.46 4.80
N MET A 67 -5.85 4.21 3.70
CA MET A 67 -5.92 3.64 2.36
C MET A 67 -4.71 2.75 2.07
N VAL A 68 -3.52 3.09 2.56
CA VAL A 68 -2.33 2.23 2.48
C VAL A 68 -2.54 0.94 3.26
N ASP A 69 -3.04 0.99 4.50
CA ASP A 69 -3.34 -0.20 5.29
C ASP A 69 -4.33 -1.11 4.56
N LEU A 70 -5.41 -0.55 4.02
CA LEU A 70 -6.39 -1.33 3.26
C LEU A 70 -5.78 -1.96 2.00
N LEU A 71 -4.94 -1.22 1.28
CA LEU A 71 -4.20 -1.75 0.13
C LEU A 71 -3.24 -2.86 0.57
N ALA A 72 -2.67 -2.79 1.77
CA ALA A 72 -1.77 -3.81 2.31
C ALA A 72 -2.53 -5.08 2.69
N GLU A 73 -3.69 -4.95 3.35
CA GLU A 73 -4.58 -6.06 3.68
C GLU A 73 -5.03 -6.84 2.44
N MET A 74 -5.15 -6.16 1.29
CA MET A 74 -5.49 -6.79 0.01
C MET A 74 -4.27 -7.28 -0.78
N GLY A 75 -3.05 -7.12 -0.27
CA GLY A 75 -1.80 -7.49 -0.94
C GLY A 75 -1.46 -6.61 -2.15
N ALA A 76 -2.09 -5.45 -2.28
CA ALA A 76 -1.79 -4.49 -3.32
C ALA A 76 -0.45 -3.81 -3.06
N VAL A 77 -0.19 -3.39 -1.81
CA VAL A 77 1.07 -2.81 -1.32
C VAL A 77 1.67 -3.67 -0.20
N ASP A 78 2.97 -3.49 0.06
CA ASP A 78 3.65 -4.04 1.23
C ASP A 78 4.32 -2.87 1.97
N PRO A 79 3.64 -2.25 2.95
CA PRO A 79 4.11 -1.01 3.57
C PRO A 79 5.32 -1.22 4.47
N GLU A 80 5.52 -2.45 4.96
CA GLU A 80 6.66 -2.82 5.81
C GLU A 80 7.91 -3.17 5.00
N GLY A 81 7.80 -3.26 3.67
CA GLY A 81 8.94 -3.47 2.79
C GLY A 81 9.73 -4.71 3.16
N GLY A 82 9.12 -5.88 3.08
CA GLY A 82 9.86 -7.13 3.02
C GLY A 82 9.16 -8.31 3.67
N ALA A 83 8.66 -9.21 2.83
CA ALA A 83 9.17 -10.56 2.98
C ALA A 83 10.70 -10.44 2.96
N LEU A 84 11.34 -10.69 4.11
CA LEU A 84 12.79 -10.84 4.16
C LEU A 84 13.18 -11.72 2.98
N SER A 85 14.10 -11.26 2.12
CA SER A 85 14.58 -12.16 1.10
C SER A 85 15.18 -13.38 1.81
N ALA A 86 15.22 -14.54 1.16
CA ALA A 86 15.88 -15.71 1.74
C ALA A 86 17.33 -15.40 2.20
N GLY A 87 17.98 -14.41 1.58
CA GLY A 87 19.29 -13.90 2.00
C GLY A 87 19.27 -13.04 3.27
N ASP A 88 18.23 -12.22 3.47
CA ASP A 88 18.05 -11.42 4.68
C ASP A 88 17.64 -12.31 5.88
N GLU A 89 16.80 -13.32 5.65
CA GLU A 89 16.46 -14.33 6.67
C GLU A 89 17.70 -15.09 7.13
N GLU A 90 18.56 -15.51 6.20
CA GLU A 90 19.79 -16.25 6.54
C GLU A 90 20.80 -15.37 7.27
N ALA A 91 20.90 -14.08 6.90
CA ALA A 91 21.74 -13.11 7.61
C ALA A 91 21.26 -12.88 9.06
N ILE A 92 19.94 -12.75 9.26
CA ILE A 92 19.35 -12.60 10.59
C ILE A 92 19.53 -13.89 11.40
N ARG A 93 19.27 -15.06 10.80
CA ARG A 93 19.45 -16.36 11.45
C ARG A 93 20.88 -16.56 11.91
N ARG A 94 21.87 -16.27 11.05
CA ARG A 94 23.29 -16.37 11.39
C ARG A 94 23.67 -15.45 12.55
N ARG A 95 23.12 -14.23 12.56
CA ARG A 95 23.38 -13.24 13.62
C ARG A 95 22.72 -13.65 14.94
N LEU A 96 21.54 -14.26 14.90
CA LEU A 96 20.87 -14.80 16.09
C LEU A 96 21.59 -16.02 16.66
N THR A 97 22.14 -16.90 15.82
CA THR A 97 23.01 -18.01 16.26
C THR A 97 24.31 -17.48 16.88
N ASP A 98 24.95 -16.48 16.28
CA ASP A 98 26.17 -15.85 16.83
C ASP A 98 25.95 -15.23 18.22
N LEU A 99 24.75 -14.67 18.44
CA LEU A 99 24.32 -14.11 19.72
C LEU A 99 23.79 -15.17 20.71
N GLY A 100 23.71 -16.44 20.33
CA GLY A 100 23.25 -17.54 21.18
C GLY A 100 21.74 -17.58 21.43
N TYR A 101 20.95 -16.90 20.60
CA TYR A 101 19.47 -16.93 20.70
C TYR A 101 18.85 -18.12 19.94
N LEU A 102 19.61 -18.82 19.10
CA LEU A 102 19.19 -20.00 18.34
C LEU A 102 20.26 -21.09 18.47
N GLU A 103 19.82 -22.32 18.73
CA GLU A 103 20.65 -23.53 18.83
C GLU A 103 20.69 -24.34 17.52
#